data_AF-A3X5P7-F1
#
_entry.id   AF-A3X5P7-F1
#
_cell.length_a   1.000
_cell.length_b   1.000
_cell.length_c   1.000
_cell.angle_alpha   90.00
_cell.angle_beta   90.00
_cell.angle_gamma   90.00
#
_symmetry.space_group_name_H-M   'P 1'
#
loop_
_entity.id
_entity.type
_entity.pdbx_description
1 polymer ?
#
loop_
_entity_poly.entity_id
_entity_poly.type
_entity_poly.pdbx_seq_one_letter_code
_entity_poly.pdbx_strand_id
1 'polypeptide(L)'
;MTVPTLPLHLVGSLERGLVASVTAATSGFTGSQQVQDWGGEWWEFTFEIALTRGRDARRLAAFFAGLGGMRGRFLFCDPSAGRSDLLADPIVSGAGQTGNALVTSGWAPSSPALEAGDFISLGSDTDTRLYQITADAVANGSGAATLKITPRLRSSPLNGAALEIIAPAVLLRLTGPVPTRITRADSHRFSVTAREAL
;
A
#
# COMPACT_ATOMS: atom_id res chain seq x y z
N MET A 1 -9.13 17.89 -5.99
CA MET A 1 -7.89 18.37 -5.34
C MET A 1 -7.00 17.16 -5.22
N THR A 2 -5.80 17.19 -5.79
CA THR A 2 -4.86 16.06 -5.78
C THR A 2 -4.40 15.74 -4.36
N VAL A 3 -4.47 14.48 -3.95
CA VAL A 3 -3.90 14.04 -2.68
C VAL A 3 -2.37 14.25 -2.68
N PRO A 4 -1.79 14.84 -1.62
CA PRO A 4 -0.35 15.05 -1.55
C PRO A 4 0.41 13.73 -1.36
N THR A 5 1.59 13.62 -1.96
CA THR A 5 2.44 12.41 -1.86
C THR A 5 3.57 12.62 -0.85
N LEU A 6 3.82 11.62 0.00
CA LEU A 6 4.92 11.65 0.96
C LEU A 6 6.28 11.64 0.21
N PRO A 7 7.21 12.56 0.52
CA PRO A 7 8.54 12.57 -0.11
C PRO A 7 9.39 11.36 0.33
N LEU A 8 9.61 10.40 -0.60
CA LEU A 8 10.27 9.12 -0.30
C LEU A 8 11.76 9.23 0.05
N HIS A 9 12.48 10.18 -0.53
CA HIS A 9 13.91 10.37 -0.32
C HIS A 9 14.28 10.71 1.15
N LEU A 10 13.29 11.00 2.00
CA LEU A 10 13.45 11.30 3.42
C LEU A 10 13.13 10.10 4.32
N VAL A 11 12.51 9.04 3.78
CA VAL A 11 12.18 7.82 4.54
C VAL A 11 13.46 7.02 4.76
N GLY A 12 13.85 6.84 6.03
CA GLY A 12 15.05 6.10 6.40
C GLY A 12 14.80 4.61 6.60
N SER A 13 13.63 4.25 7.14
CA SER A 13 13.13 2.87 7.19
C SER A 13 11.60 2.85 7.24
N LEU A 14 11.02 1.71 6.86
CA LEU A 14 9.59 1.46 6.95
C LEU A 14 9.31 0.05 7.46
N GLU A 15 8.18 -0.10 8.12
CA GLU A 15 7.53 -1.36 8.44
C GLU A 15 6.14 -1.34 7.81
N ARG A 16 5.73 -2.48 7.23
CA ARG A 16 4.44 -2.66 6.57
C ARG A 16 3.80 -3.95 7.08
N GLY A 17 2.53 -3.89 7.45
CA GLY A 17 1.75 -5.06 7.86
C GLY A 17 0.33 -5.00 7.33
N LEU A 18 -0.21 -6.16 6.93
CA LEU A 18 -1.64 -6.29 6.63
C LEU A 18 -2.37 -6.63 7.93
N VAL A 19 -3.27 -5.76 8.35
CA VAL A 19 -4.12 -5.99 9.53
C VAL A 19 -5.46 -6.54 9.06
N ALA A 20 -5.88 -7.65 9.64
CA ALA A 20 -7.22 -8.20 9.49
C ALA A 20 -8.06 -7.90 10.73
N SER A 21 -9.32 -7.54 10.51
CA SER A 21 -10.31 -7.26 11.54
C SER A 21 -10.86 -8.57 12.07
N VAL A 22 -10.05 -9.27 12.86
CA VAL A 22 -10.39 -10.54 13.51
C VAL A 22 -10.36 -10.41 15.03
N THR A 23 -11.15 -11.20 15.73
CA THR A 23 -11.13 -11.31 17.20
C THR A 23 -10.99 -12.77 17.58
N ALA A 24 -10.07 -13.09 18.51
CA ALA A 24 -9.86 -14.45 18.98
C ALA A 24 -10.18 -14.58 20.48
N ALA A 25 -11.02 -15.55 20.83
CA ALA A 25 -11.24 -15.98 22.21
C ALA A 25 -10.43 -17.26 22.47
N THR A 26 -9.52 -17.23 23.44
CA THR A 26 -8.65 -18.38 23.78
C THR A 26 -9.06 -18.98 25.12
N SER A 27 -9.24 -20.29 25.16
CA SER A 27 -9.47 -21.03 26.41
C SER A 27 -8.20 -21.07 27.27
N GLY A 28 -8.27 -20.55 28.50
CA GLY A 28 -7.14 -20.60 29.45
C GLY A 28 -6.79 -22.00 29.98
N PHE A 29 -7.66 -22.99 29.76
CA PHE A 29 -7.45 -24.37 30.23
C PHE A 29 -6.95 -25.31 29.13
N THR A 30 -7.35 -25.08 27.88
CA THR A 30 -7.06 -26.00 26.75
C THR A 30 -6.23 -25.36 25.65
N GLY A 31 -6.05 -24.04 25.65
CA GLY A 31 -5.38 -23.30 24.57
C GLY A 31 -6.19 -23.25 23.26
N SER A 32 -7.38 -23.84 23.20
CA SER A 32 -8.25 -23.81 22.01
C SER A 32 -8.72 -22.38 21.73
N GLN A 33 -8.71 -21.98 20.45
CA GLN A 33 -9.10 -20.64 20.01
C GLN A 33 -10.36 -20.68 19.14
N GLN A 34 -11.28 -19.75 19.39
CA GLN A 34 -12.34 -19.40 18.46
C GLN A 34 -12.01 -18.05 17.83
N VAL A 35 -11.89 -18.01 16.50
CA VAL A 35 -11.58 -16.80 15.74
C VAL A 35 -12.83 -16.35 14.99
N GLN A 36 -13.28 -15.13 15.27
CA GLN A 36 -14.33 -14.45 14.53
C GLN A 36 -13.70 -13.44 13.56
N ASP A 37 -14.03 -13.56 12.28
CA ASP A 37 -13.62 -12.62 11.24
C ASP A 37 -14.76 -11.64 10.92
N TRP A 38 -14.44 -10.35 10.87
CA TRP A 38 -15.35 -9.27 10.53
C TRP A 38 -15.18 -8.77 9.07
N GLY A 39 -14.26 -9.38 8.31
CA GLY A 39 -14.06 -9.17 6.87
C GLY A 39 -13.41 -7.83 6.50
N GLY A 40 -12.93 -7.08 7.48
CA GLY A 40 -12.15 -5.85 7.29
C GLY A 40 -10.67 -6.19 7.20
N GLU A 41 -9.96 -5.57 6.27
CA GLU A 41 -8.50 -5.67 6.17
C GLU A 41 -7.97 -4.26 5.88
N TRP A 42 -6.75 -3.91 6.27
CA TRP A 42 -6.09 -2.69 5.81
C TRP A 42 -4.57 -2.78 6.01
N TRP A 43 -3.83 -2.06 5.17
CA TRP A 43 -2.40 -1.88 5.40
C TRP A 43 -2.13 -0.91 6.56
N GLU A 44 -1.18 -1.26 7.41
CA GLU A 44 -0.57 -0.37 8.38
C GLU A 44 0.90 -0.17 8.04
N PHE A 45 1.34 1.07 8.22
CA PHE A 45 2.70 1.48 7.98
C PHE A 45 3.24 2.26 9.17
N THR A 46 4.48 1.94 9.52
CA THR A 46 5.30 2.74 10.42
C THR A 46 6.53 3.16 9.65
N PHE A 47 6.83 4.46 9.62
CA PHE A 47 8.02 4.99 8.95
C PHE A 47 8.88 5.74 9.95
N GLU A 48 10.18 5.49 9.89
CA GLU A 48 11.17 6.36 10.51
C GLU A 48 11.81 7.21 9.42
N ILE A 49 11.65 8.51 9.58
CA ILE A 49 12.24 9.48 8.66
C ILE A 49 13.66 9.75 9.14
N ALA A 50 14.62 9.63 8.22
CA ALA A 50 16.02 9.84 8.51
C ALA A 50 16.27 11.23 9.12
N LEU A 51 17.42 11.40 9.77
CA LEU A 51 17.80 12.69 10.36
C LEU A 51 17.84 13.76 9.27
N THR A 52 16.83 14.62 9.23
CA THR A 52 16.71 15.69 8.24
C THR A 52 17.10 17.01 8.86
N ARG A 53 17.65 17.92 8.05
CA ARG A 53 18.09 19.25 8.51
C ARG A 53 17.50 20.35 7.64
N GLY A 54 17.43 21.54 8.19
CA GLY A 54 17.13 22.75 7.44
C GLY A 54 15.77 22.71 6.73
N ARG A 55 15.77 22.98 5.43
CA ARG A 55 14.54 23.21 4.66
C ARG A 55 13.70 21.95 4.47
N ASP A 56 14.31 20.79 4.28
CA ASP A 56 13.56 19.55 4.02
C ASP A 56 12.83 19.06 5.28
N ALA A 57 13.48 19.18 6.44
CA ALA A 57 12.83 18.93 7.73
C ALA A 57 11.60 19.83 7.95
N ARG A 58 11.72 21.13 7.67
CA ARG A 58 10.60 22.09 7.83
C ARG A 58 9.48 21.85 6.82
N ARG A 59 9.81 21.46 5.58
CA ARG A 59 8.82 21.08 4.56
C ARG A 59 8.04 19.84 4.98
N LEU A 60 8.72 18.86 5.57
CA LEU A 60 8.09 17.64 6.03
C LEU A 60 7.22 17.86 7.28
N ALA A 61 7.68 18.67 8.23
CA ALA A 61 6.86 19.12 9.33
C ALA A 61 5.60 19.86 8.85
N ALA A 62 5.74 20.74 7.85
CA ALA A 62 4.61 21.43 7.25
C ALA A 62 3.66 20.48 6.50
N PHE A 63 4.18 19.47 5.81
CA PHE A 63 3.38 18.42 5.18
C PHE A 63 2.49 17.72 6.20
N PHE A 64 3.06 17.19 7.29
CA PHE A 64 2.27 16.49 8.31
C PHE A 64 1.32 17.40 9.07
N ALA A 65 1.73 18.63 9.38
CA ALA A 65 0.85 19.62 10.00
C ALA A 65 -0.34 19.98 9.08
N GLY A 66 -0.08 20.13 7.78
CA GLY A 66 -1.08 20.44 6.75
C GLY A 66 -2.13 19.35 6.55
N LEU A 67 -1.84 18.09 6.91
CA LEU A 67 -2.83 17.01 6.90
C LEU A 67 -3.92 17.21 7.98
N GLY A 68 -3.67 17.98 9.04
CA GLY A 68 -4.65 18.16 10.12
C GLY A 68 -4.95 16.86 10.88
N GLY A 69 -3.92 16.03 11.10
CA GLY A 69 -4.03 14.75 11.80
C GLY A 69 -4.75 13.69 10.96
N MET A 70 -5.70 12.99 11.58
CA MET A 70 -6.42 11.86 10.95
C MET A 70 -7.38 12.29 9.82
N ARG A 71 -7.62 13.60 9.65
CA ARG A 71 -8.49 14.15 8.60
C ARG A 71 -7.84 14.09 7.22
N GLY A 72 -6.54 14.36 7.17
CA GLY A 72 -5.78 14.41 5.95
C GLY A 72 -5.44 13.01 5.44
N ARG A 73 -5.34 12.92 4.13
CA ARG A 73 -4.90 11.73 3.42
C ARG A 73 -3.67 12.08 2.60
N PHE A 74 -2.81 11.09 2.39
CA PHE A 74 -1.63 11.24 1.55
C PHE A 74 -1.33 9.94 0.82
N LEU A 75 -0.68 10.04 -0.33
CA LEU A 75 -0.17 8.88 -1.06
C LEU A 75 1.23 8.53 -0.56
N PHE A 76 1.50 7.24 -0.47
CA PHE A 76 2.82 6.70 -0.22
C PHE A 76 3.13 5.63 -1.26
N CYS A 77 4.21 5.81 -2.02
CA CYS A 77 4.73 4.77 -2.91
C CYS A 77 5.85 4.05 -2.18
N ASP A 78 5.65 2.77 -1.88
CA ASP A 78 6.62 2.01 -1.12
C ASP A 78 7.85 1.71 -2.00
N PRO A 79 9.06 2.19 -1.64
CA PRO A 79 10.24 2.01 -2.47
C PRO A 79 10.67 0.54 -2.60
N SER A 80 10.20 -0.35 -1.71
CA SER A 80 10.48 -1.80 -1.76
C SER A 80 9.48 -2.59 -2.61
N ALA A 81 8.36 -1.97 -3.00
CA ALA A 81 7.24 -2.65 -3.64
C ALA A 81 7.29 -2.64 -5.18
N GLY A 82 8.14 -1.81 -5.76
CA GLY A 82 8.19 -1.59 -7.21
C GLY A 82 8.92 -2.69 -7.97
N ARG A 83 8.34 -3.12 -9.09
CA ARG A 83 8.93 -4.00 -10.11
C ARG A 83 9.31 -3.20 -11.35
N SER A 84 10.25 -2.27 -11.19
CA SER A 84 10.76 -1.46 -12.31
C SER A 84 11.58 -2.27 -13.33
N ASP A 85 11.94 -3.51 -12.99
CA ASP A 85 12.55 -4.50 -13.86
C ASP A 85 11.58 -5.10 -14.89
N LEU A 86 10.27 -5.15 -14.56
CA LEU A 86 9.23 -5.65 -15.44
C LEU A 86 8.80 -4.55 -16.42
N LEU A 87 9.21 -4.69 -17.69
CA LEU A 87 8.79 -3.82 -18.79
C LEU A 87 7.40 -4.23 -19.30
N ALA A 88 6.37 -3.96 -18.52
CA ALA A 88 4.97 -4.21 -18.88
C ALA A 88 4.08 -3.05 -18.45
N ASP A 89 3.03 -2.78 -19.23
CA ASP A 89 1.96 -1.84 -18.90
C ASP A 89 0.64 -2.60 -18.69
N PRO A 90 0.53 -3.43 -17.63
CA PRO A 90 -0.62 -4.30 -17.46
C PRO A 90 -1.90 -3.50 -17.16
N ILE A 91 -3.02 -4.08 -17.56
CA ILE A 91 -4.36 -3.52 -17.35
C ILE A 91 -5.30 -4.58 -16.77
N VAL A 92 -6.36 -4.12 -16.12
CA VAL A 92 -7.48 -4.96 -15.70
C VAL A 92 -8.22 -5.48 -16.93
N SER A 93 -8.42 -6.79 -17.02
CA SER A 93 -9.09 -7.46 -18.13
C SER A 93 -10.47 -7.98 -17.69
N GLY A 94 -11.52 -7.22 -18.03
CA GLY A 94 -12.90 -7.44 -17.63
C GLY A 94 -13.34 -6.55 -16.45
N ALA A 95 -14.60 -6.11 -16.48
CA ALA A 95 -15.24 -5.35 -15.40
C ALA A 95 -15.96 -6.26 -14.40
N GLY A 96 -16.42 -5.73 -13.26
CA GLY A 96 -17.26 -6.49 -12.32
C GLY A 96 -16.48 -7.46 -11.42
N GLN A 97 -15.14 -7.42 -11.45
CA GLN A 97 -14.29 -8.27 -10.63
C GLN A 97 -14.38 -7.89 -9.15
N THR A 98 -14.38 -8.89 -8.27
CA THR A 98 -14.45 -8.73 -6.81
C THR A 98 -13.65 -9.84 -6.11
N GLY A 99 -13.39 -9.68 -4.81
CA GLY A 99 -12.69 -10.70 -4.02
C GLY A 99 -11.16 -10.64 -4.19
N ASN A 100 -10.51 -11.81 -4.14
CA ASN A 100 -9.05 -11.96 -4.06
C ASN A 100 -8.42 -12.44 -5.38
N ALA A 101 -9.13 -12.33 -6.50
CA ALA A 101 -8.61 -12.68 -7.82
C ALA A 101 -8.84 -11.51 -8.78
N LEU A 102 -7.82 -11.18 -9.56
CA LEU A 102 -7.86 -10.12 -10.55
C LEU A 102 -7.33 -10.63 -11.89
N VAL A 103 -8.21 -10.68 -12.88
CA VAL A 103 -7.87 -10.99 -14.27
C VAL A 103 -7.28 -9.73 -14.90
N THR A 104 -6.11 -9.88 -15.49
CA THR A 104 -5.29 -8.81 -16.07
C THR A 104 -4.78 -9.22 -17.46
N SER A 105 -4.34 -8.25 -18.24
CA SER A 105 -3.70 -8.44 -19.54
C SER A 105 -2.58 -7.41 -19.74
N GLY A 106 -1.86 -7.49 -20.86
CA GLY A 106 -0.72 -6.61 -21.16
C GLY A 106 0.64 -7.21 -20.76
N TRP A 107 0.65 -8.49 -20.38
CA TRP A 107 1.87 -9.24 -20.10
C TRP A 107 2.48 -9.85 -21.37
N ALA A 108 3.78 -10.14 -21.33
CA ALA A 108 4.41 -10.93 -22.38
C ALA A 108 3.74 -12.33 -22.47
N PRO A 109 3.34 -12.80 -23.67
CA PRO A 109 2.68 -14.09 -23.83
C PRO A 109 3.51 -15.25 -23.28
N SER A 110 2.85 -16.22 -22.64
CA SER A 110 3.46 -17.45 -22.12
C SER A 110 4.67 -17.21 -21.21
N SER A 111 4.69 -16.08 -20.49
CA SER A 111 5.80 -15.64 -19.66
C SER A 111 5.34 -15.35 -18.23
N PRO A 112 6.23 -15.38 -17.22
CA PRO A 112 5.92 -14.93 -15.87
C PRO A 112 5.37 -13.50 -15.88
N ALA A 113 4.29 -13.27 -15.12
CA ALA A 113 3.67 -11.95 -14.96
C ALA A 113 4.14 -11.28 -13.66
N LEU A 114 3.69 -11.79 -12.51
CA LEU A 114 4.11 -11.38 -11.17
C LEU A 114 4.26 -12.61 -10.28
N GLU A 115 5.13 -12.50 -9.28
CA GLU A 115 5.47 -13.57 -8.34
C GLU A 115 4.87 -13.30 -6.96
N ALA A 116 4.75 -14.35 -6.15
CA ALA A 116 4.32 -14.20 -4.76
C ALA A 116 5.23 -13.23 -4.00
N GLY A 117 4.63 -12.24 -3.36
CA GLY A 117 5.35 -11.19 -2.65
C GLY A 117 5.41 -9.85 -3.39
N ASP A 118 5.19 -9.83 -4.72
CA ASP A 118 5.10 -8.60 -5.49
C ASP A 118 3.90 -7.75 -5.08
N PHE A 119 3.96 -6.46 -5.41
CA PHE A 119 2.91 -5.50 -5.11
C PHE A 119 2.42 -4.81 -6.36
N ILE A 120 1.13 -4.45 -6.33
CA ILE A 120 0.46 -3.68 -7.37
C ILE A 120 -0.41 -2.62 -6.72
N SER A 121 -0.66 -1.51 -7.41
CA SER A 121 -1.73 -0.60 -7.01
C SER A 121 -2.75 -0.37 -8.12
N LEU A 122 -3.99 -0.17 -7.71
CA LEU A 122 -5.12 0.17 -8.58
C LEU A 122 -5.73 1.49 -8.14
N GLY A 123 -6.36 2.17 -9.10
CA GLY A 123 -7.02 3.46 -8.86
C GLY A 123 -6.03 4.62 -8.91
N SER A 124 -6.55 5.80 -8.63
CA SER A 124 -5.76 7.03 -8.60
C SER A 124 -6.26 7.94 -7.49
N ASP A 125 -5.38 8.81 -6.99
CA ASP A 125 -5.73 9.80 -5.99
C ASP A 125 -6.41 9.14 -4.76
N THR A 126 -7.65 9.51 -4.42
CA THR A 126 -8.40 8.97 -3.28
C THR A 126 -8.85 7.51 -3.43
N ASP A 127 -8.80 6.96 -4.64
CA ASP A 127 -9.19 5.57 -4.92
C ASP A 127 -7.99 4.63 -5.01
N THR A 128 -6.78 5.14 -4.76
CA THR A 128 -5.55 4.35 -4.78
C THR A 128 -5.59 3.27 -3.70
N ARG A 129 -5.43 2.01 -4.10
CA ARG A 129 -5.40 0.83 -3.22
C ARG A 129 -4.20 -0.04 -3.58
N LEU A 130 -3.50 -0.52 -2.55
CA LEU A 130 -2.32 -1.37 -2.67
C LEU A 130 -2.70 -2.82 -2.39
N TYR A 131 -2.17 -3.73 -3.22
CA TYR A 131 -2.40 -5.16 -3.12
C TYR A 131 -1.07 -5.90 -3.22
N GLN A 132 -0.98 -7.03 -2.52
CA GLN A 132 0.14 -7.95 -2.58
C GLN A 132 -0.27 -9.23 -3.32
N ILE A 133 0.61 -9.74 -4.17
CA ILE A 133 0.45 -10.99 -4.89
C ILE A 133 0.73 -12.17 -3.93
N THR A 134 -0.18 -13.13 -3.87
CA THR A 134 -0.10 -14.28 -2.95
C THR A 134 0.30 -15.58 -3.60
N ALA A 135 0.39 -15.62 -4.93
CA ALA A 135 0.86 -16.76 -5.70
C ALA A 135 1.42 -16.32 -7.05
N ASP A 136 2.43 -17.03 -7.54
CA ASP A 136 3.01 -16.79 -8.85
C ASP A 136 1.95 -16.88 -9.95
N ALA A 137 2.01 -15.92 -10.86
CA ALA A 137 1.11 -15.80 -11.99
C ALA A 137 1.91 -15.84 -13.29
N VAL A 138 1.45 -16.66 -14.22
CA VAL A 138 2.01 -16.78 -15.57
C VAL A 138 0.95 -16.34 -16.56
N ALA A 139 1.36 -15.52 -17.52
CA ALA A 139 0.48 -15.07 -18.59
C ALA A 139 0.26 -16.20 -19.60
N ASN A 140 -0.96 -16.32 -20.12
CA ASN A 140 -1.29 -17.26 -21.18
C ASN A 140 -0.77 -16.76 -22.55
N GLY A 141 -1.06 -17.50 -23.62
CA GLY A 141 -0.64 -17.15 -24.98
C GLY A 141 -1.21 -15.83 -25.53
N SER A 142 -2.22 -15.24 -24.87
CA SER A 142 -2.76 -13.90 -25.18
C SER A 142 -2.20 -12.79 -24.29
N GLY A 143 -1.24 -13.09 -23.41
CA GLY A 143 -0.70 -12.10 -22.47
C GLY A 143 -1.67 -11.76 -21.32
N ALA A 144 -2.60 -12.66 -21.00
CA ALA A 144 -3.54 -12.50 -19.89
C ALA A 144 -3.17 -13.39 -18.70
N ALA A 145 -3.30 -12.86 -17.49
CA ALA A 145 -2.96 -13.55 -16.24
C ALA A 145 -4.02 -13.29 -15.15
N THR A 146 -4.30 -14.30 -14.32
CA THR A 146 -5.13 -14.13 -13.12
C THR A 146 -4.23 -14.00 -11.92
N LEU A 147 -4.19 -12.81 -11.33
CA LEU A 147 -3.43 -12.50 -10.13
C LEU A 147 -4.23 -12.87 -8.88
N LYS A 148 -3.62 -13.62 -7.96
CA LYS A 148 -4.19 -13.81 -6.61
C LYS A 148 -3.68 -12.70 -5.71
N ILE A 149 -4.59 -11.96 -5.10
CA ILE A 149 -4.27 -10.71 -4.40
C ILE A 149 -4.78 -10.70 -2.96
N THR A 150 -4.08 -9.96 -2.11
CA THR A 150 -4.53 -9.59 -0.77
C THR A 150 -4.19 -8.11 -0.48
N PRO A 151 -5.03 -7.36 0.25
CA PRO A 151 -6.38 -7.69 0.68
C PRO A 151 -7.37 -7.84 -0.50
N ARG A 152 -8.63 -8.18 -0.24
CA ARG A 152 -9.65 -8.27 -1.31
C ARG A 152 -9.91 -6.92 -1.98
N LEU A 153 -10.32 -6.95 -3.26
CA LEU A 153 -10.75 -5.75 -4.01
C LEU A 153 -11.78 -4.95 -3.19
N ARG A 154 -11.53 -3.63 -3.04
CA ARG A 154 -12.37 -2.72 -2.24
C ARG A 154 -13.56 -2.19 -3.01
N SER A 155 -13.39 -2.10 -4.32
CA SER A 155 -14.38 -1.75 -5.31
C SER A 155 -14.07 -2.54 -6.57
N SER A 156 -15.06 -2.68 -7.44
CA SER A 156 -14.85 -3.38 -8.70
C SER A 156 -14.09 -2.46 -9.67
N PRO A 157 -12.87 -2.83 -10.12
CA PRO A 157 -12.13 -2.03 -11.08
C PRO A 157 -12.83 -2.06 -12.45
N LEU A 158 -12.67 -0.97 -13.19
CA LEU A 158 -13.16 -0.88 -14.56
C LEU A 158 -12.29 -1.75 -15.48
N ASN A 159 -12.90 -2.29 -16.54
CA ASN A 159 -12.15 -2.91 -17.63
C ASN A 159 -11.18 -1.89 -18.24
N GLY A 160 -9.93 -2.29 -18.45
CA GLY A 160 -8.87 -1.42 -18.97
C GLY A 160 -8.28 -0.46 -17.94
N ALA A 161 -8.64 -0.54 -16.66
CA ALA A 161 -7.97 0.23 -15.61
C ALA A 161 -6.48 -0.14 -15.56
N ALA A 162 -5.62 0.88 -15.50
CA ALA A 162 -4.18 0.68 -15.40
C ALA A 162 -3.82 -0.03 -14.09
N LEU A 163 -2.89 -0.97 -14.18
CA LEU A 163 -2.30 -1.67 -13.04
C LEU A 163 -0.88 -1.14 -12.83
N GLU A 164 -0.67 -0.40 -11.75
CA GLU A 164 0.64 0.18 -11.46
C GLU A 164 1.53 -0.84 -10.76
N ILE A 165 2.67 -1.16 -11.38
CA ILE A 165 3.65 -2.15 -10.90
C ILE A 165 5.03 -1.54 -10.64
N ILE A 166 5.33 -0.36 -11.17
CA ILE A 166 6.67 0.25 -11.13
C ILE A 166 6.87 1.00 -9.82
N ALA A 167 5.88 1.78 -9.40
CA ALA A 167 5.87 2.48 -8.13
C ALA A 167 4.50 2.36 -7.42
N PRO A 168 4.10 1.13 -7.01
CA PRO A 168 2.82 0.89 -6.37
C PRO A 168 2.60 1.81 -5.17
N ALA A 169 1.42 2.42 -5.12
CA ALA A 169 1.06 3.40 -4.12
C ALA A 169 -0.09 2.92 -3.23
N VAL A 170 -0.14 3.47 -2.02
CA VAL A 170 -1.24 3.29 -1.07
C VAL A 170 -1.73 4.66 -0.60
N LEU A 171 -3.06 4.80 -0.49
CA LEU A 171 -3.66 5.96 0.17
C LEU A 171 -3.69 5.74 1.68
N LEU A 172 -3.02 6.63 2.40
CA LEU A 172 -2.88 6.55 3.84
C LEU A 172 -3.51 7.74 4.54
N ARG A 173 -3.81 7.54 5.82
CA ARG A 173 -4.08 8.59 6.80
C ARG A 173 -3.26 8.33 8.05
N LEU A 174 -2.89 9.40 8.75
CA LEU A 174 -2.21 9.30 10.04
C LEU A 174 -3.11 8.60 11.07
N THR A 175 -2.52 7.79 11.94
CA THR A 175 -3.23 7.19 13.09
C THR A 175 -3.16 8.06 14.35
N GLY A 176 -2.25 9.04 14.37
CA GLY A 176 -2.11 10.03 15.43
C GLY A 176 -1.30 11.24 14.99
N PRO A 177 -1.13 12.24 15.87
CA PRO A 177 -0.24 13.37 15.60
C PRO A 177 1.20 12.90 15.34
N VAL A 178 1.88 13.55 14.40
CA VAL A 178 3.31 13.29 14.12
C VAL A 178 4.16 14.30 14.90
N PRO A 179 4.78 13.92 16.03
CA PRO A 179 5.65 14.82 16.76
C PRO A 179 6.95 15.05 15.97
N THR A 180 7.34 16.32 15.86
CA THR A 180 8.67 16.68 15.34
C THR A 180 9.66 16.67 16.51
N ARG A 181 10.61 15.73 16.52
CA ARG A 181 11.70 15.74 17.51
C ARG A 181 12.84 16.58 16.98
N ILE A 182 13.05 17.75 17.59
CA ILE A 182 14.12 18.68 17.24
C ILE A 182 15.28 18.49 18.20
N THR A 183 16.46 18.20 17.67
CA THR A 183 17.70 18.01 18.43
C THR A 183 18.72 19.10 18.10
N ARG A 184 19.89 19.08 18.76
CA ARG A 184 20.97 20.07 18.47
C ARG A 184 21.32 20.08 16.98
N ALA A 185 21.85 21.23 16.53
CA ALA A 185 22.22 21.45 15.13
C ALA A 185 21.07 21.28 14.12
N ASP A 186 19.86 21.74 14.51
CA ASP A 186 18.65 21.76 13.66
C ASP A 186 18.37 20.39 12.99
N SER A 187 18.56 19.32 13.75
CA SER A 187 18.37 17.95 13.28
C SER A 187 17.02 17.43 13.75
N HIS A 188 16.19 17.04 12.79
CA HIS A 188 14.80 16.63 12.99
C HIS A 188 14.65 15.13 12.75
N ARG A 189 13.83 14.50 13.58
CA ARG A 189 13.37 13.11 13.41
C ARG A 189 11.86 13.05 13.54
N PHE A 190 11.25 12.21 12.71
CA PHE A 190 9.83 11.94 12.71
C PHE A 190 9.62 10.43 12.77
N SER A 191 8.75 10.01 13.68
CA SER A 191 8.18 8.68 13.71
C SER A 191 6.72 8.83 13.32
N VAL A 192 6.31 8.11 12.29
CA VAL A 192 5.01 8.30 11.66
C VAL A 192 4.32 6.95 11.59
N THR A 193 3.13 6.89 12.16
CA THR A 193 2.24 5.74 12.03
C THR A 193 1.04 6.13 11.19
N ALA A 194 0.74 5.31 10.19
CA ALA A 194 -0.34 5.54 9.25
C ALA A 194 -1.04 4.23 8.91
N ARG A 195 -2.29 4.32 8.51
CA ARG A 195 -3.07 3.19 8.01
C ARG A 195 -3.72 3.54 6.69
N GLU A 196 -4.07 2.52 5.92
CA GLU A 196 -4.88 2.65 4.72
C GLU A 196 -6.15 3.45 5.03
N ALA A 197 -6.40 4.45 4.19
CA ALA A 197 -7.60 5.27 4.24
C ALA A 197 -8.70 4.60 3.41
N LEU A 198 -9.54 3.82 4.10
CA LEU A 198 -10.75 3.20 3.57
C LEU A 198 -11.93 4.17 3.59
#